data_AF-A0A3C0FZ34-F1
#
_entry.id   AF-A0A3C0FZ34-F1
#
_cell.length_a   1.000
_cell.length_b   1.000
_cell.length_c   1.000
_cell.angle_alpha   90.00
_cell.angle_beta   90.00
_cell.angle_gamma   90.00
#
_symmetry.space_group_name_H-M   'P 1'
#
loop_
_entity.id
_entity.type
_entity.pdbx_description
1 polymer ?
#
loop_
_entity_poly.entity_id
_entity_poly.type
_entity_poly.pdbx_seq_one_letter_code
_entity_poly.pdbx_strand_id
1 'polypeptide(L)'
;PVQVINLPNNVQVRTFPEVVEVRCQGTLDHLKELEEEDFVVEADYAKTNKETGNRLSIQLVQYPRTLHNVVLSFNEVEFILRRE
;
A
#
# COMPACT_ATOMS: atom_id res chain seq x y z
N PRO A 1 -5.07 -1.94 -3.69
CA PRO A 1 -4.22 -1.01 -4.50
C PRO A 1 -3.23 -0.25 -3.61
N VAL A 2 -2.08 0.19 -4.13
CA VAL A 2 -1.13 1.03 -3.37
C VAL A 2 -1.46 2.51 -3.60
N GLN A 3 -1.75 3.24 -2.52
CA GLN A 3 -2.00 4.67 -2.55
C GLN A 3 -0.75 5.43 -2.14
N VAL A 4 -0.27 6.33 -3.00
CA VAL A 4 0.86 7.19 -2.65
C VAL A 4 0.35 8.50 -2.07
N ILE A 5 0.83 8.86 -0.89
CA ILE A 5 0.48 10.11 -0.19
C ILE A 5 1.66 11.07 -0.17
N ASN A 6 1.41 12.34 0.17
CA ASN A 6 2.42 13.39 0.29
C ASN A 6 3.26 13.63 -0.98
N LEU A 7 2.66 13.48 -2.15
CA LEU A 7 3.27 13.83 -3.43
C LEU A 7 3.32 15.36 -3.61
N PRO A 8 4.37 15.90 -4.26
CA PRO A 8 4.40 17.29 -4.67
C PRO A 8 3.27 17.62 -5.66
N ASN A 9 2.78 18.85 -5.60
CA ASN A 9 1.85 19.36 -6.61
C ASN A 9 2.50 19.30 -8.02
N ASN A 10 1.71 18.94 -9.03
CA ASN A 10 2.12 18.81 -10.44
C ASN A 10 3.05 17.63 -10.78
N VAL A 11 3.01 16.55 -9.99
CA VAL A 11 3.70 15.30 -10.31
C VAL A 11 2.73 14.13 -10.21
N GLN A 12 2.69 13.29 -11.24
CA GLN A 12 2.02 12.01 -11.19
C GLN A 12 3.02 10.93 -10.79
N VAL A 13 2.57 9.95 -10.00
CA VAL A 13 3.38 8.80 -9.61
C VAL A 13 2.71 7.51 -10.05
N ARG A 14 3.51 6.53 -10.44
CA ARG A 14 3.08 5.14 -10.56
C ARG A 14 3.99 4.26 -9.73
N THR A 15 3.43 3.29 -9.04
CA THR A 15 4.18 2.31 -8.25
C THR A 15 4.28 0.99 -8.98
N PHE A 16 5.33 0.24 -8.69
CA PHE A 16 5.55 -1.10 -9.22
C PHE A 16 5.89 -2.04 -8.07
N PRO A 17 4.98 -2.97 -7.72
CA PRO A 17 3.64 -3.15 -8.30
C PRO A 17 2.62 -2.04 -7.93
N GLU A 18 1.55 -1.90 -8.73
CA GLU A 18 0.39 -1.02 -8.43
C GLU A 18 -0.59 -1.66 -7.44
N VAL A 19 -0.63 -2.98 -7.41
CA VAL A 19 -1.48 -3.79 -6.53
C VAL A 19 -0.58 -4.79 -5.81
N VAL A 20 -0.77 -4.89 -4.49
CA VAL A 20 -0.04 -5.83 -3.63
C VAL A 20 -1.02 -6.83 -3.03
N GLU A 21 -0.51 -8.04 -2.77
CA GLU A 21 -1.29 -9.08 -2.11
C GLU A 21 -1.30 -8.84 -0.59
N VAL A 22 -2.48 -8.99 0.00
CA VAL A 22 -2.71 -8.97 1.44
C VAL A 22 -3.10 -10.38 1.87
N ARG A 23 -2.32 -11.00 2.74
CA ARG A 23 -2.66 -12.28 3.37
C ARG A 23 -3.34 -12.02 4.70
N CYS A 24 -4.58 -12.48 4.85
CA CYS A 24 -5.35 -12.35 6.08
C CYS A 24 -5.74 -13.70 6.67
N GLN A 25 -6.02 -13.72 7.98
CA GLN A 25 -6.52 -14.87 8.73
C GLN A 25 -7.70 -14.43 9.61
N GLY A 26 -8.78 -15.20 9.60
CA GLY A 26 -10.01 -14.92 10.35
C GLY A 26 -10.95 -16.12 10.37
N THR A 27 -12.14 -15.94 10.94
CA THR A 27 -13.21 -16.95 10.84
C THR A 27 -13.73 -17.01 9.41
N LEU A 28 -14.32 -18.15 9.02
CA LEU A 28 -14.86 -18.31 7.67
C LEU A 28 -15.91 -17.24 7.33
N ASP A 29 -16.74 -16.86 8.30
CA ASP A 29 -17.79 -15.85 8.08
C ASP A 29 -17.18 -14.47 7.84
N HIS A 30 -16.22 -14.04 8.66
CA HIS A 30 -15.55 -12.74 8.45
C HIS A 30 -14.75 -12.72 7.15
N LEU A 31 -14.14 -13.84 6.75
CA LEU A 31 -13.36 -13.91 5.50
C LEU A 31 -14.25 -13.78 4.25
N LYS A 32 -15.53 -14.19 4.32
CA LYS A 32 -16.48 -14.09 3.20
C LYS A 32 -17.02 -12.68 3.00
N GLU A 33 -16.90 -11.81 4.00
CA GLU A 33 -17.42 -10.44 3.98
C GLU A 33 -16.36 -9.42 3.56
N LEU A 34 -15.11 -9.85 3.31
CA LEU A 34 -14.01 -8.96 2.97
C LEU A 34 -14.16 -8.39 1.55
N GLU A 35 -14.02 -7.08 1.43
CA GLU A 35 -13.94 -6.36 0.17
C GLU A 35 -12.59 -5.64 0.02
N GLU A 36 -12.24 -5.20 -1.19
CA GLU A 36 -10.95 -4.52 -1.42
C GLU A 36 -10.86 -3.18 -0.67
N GLU A 37 -11.99 -2.48 -0.54
CA GLU A 37 -12.09 -1.16 0.11
C GLU A 37 -11.89 -1.20 1.63
N ASP A 38 -11.99 -2.39 2.22
CA ASP A 38 -11.69 -2.59 3.63
C ASP A 38 -10.21 -2.40 3.95
N PHE A 39 -9.33 -2.53 2.94
CA PHE A 39 -7.89 -2.47 3.07
C PHE A 39 -7.32 -1.20 2.43
N VAL A 40 -6.56 -0.44 3.22
CA VAL A 40 -5.83 0.73 2.72
C VAL A 40 -4.34 0.48 2.88
N VAL A 41 -3.65 0.44 1.74
CA VAL A 41 -2.20 0.32 1.66
C VAL A 41 -1.61 1.64 1.20
N GLU A 42 -0.78 2.26 2.03
CA GLU A 42 -0.19 3.56 1.76
C GLU A 42 1.33 3.47 1.57
N ALA A 43 1.82 4.31 0.66
CA ALA A 43 3.22 4.61 0.43
C ALA A 43 3.45 6.11 0.64
N ASP A 44 4.22 6.48 1.66
CA ASP A 44 4.45 7.89 1.99
C ASP A 44 5.65 8.45 1.23
N TYR A 45 5.39 9.31 0.23
CA TYR A 45 6.43 9.92 -0.57
C TYR A 45 7.38 10.81 0.23
N ALA A 46 6.90 11.45 1.31
CA ALA A 46 7.73 12.29 2.16
C ALA A 46 8.78 11.48 2.94
N LYS A 47 8.62 10.16 3.04
CA LYS A 47 9.58 9.23 3.67
C LYS A 47 10.64 8.72 2.69
N THR A 48 10.62 9.14 1.42
CA THR A 48 11.73 8.85 0.50
C THR A 48 13.00 9.56 0.98
N ASN A 49 14.06 8.78 1.22
CA ASN A 49 15.39 9.35 1.42
C ASN A 49 16.15 9.32 0.08
N LYS A 50 17.08 10.26 -0.12
CA LYS A 50 17.98 10.24 -1.29
C LYS A 50 18.78 8.94 -1.39
N GLU A 51 18.98 8.25 -0.26
CA GLU A 51 19.70 6.98 -0.21
C GLU A 51 18.87 5.76 -0.65
N THR A 52 17.53 5.81 -0.55
CA THR A 52 16.65 4.66 -0.89
C THR A 52 16.32 4.59 -2.38
N GLY A 53 16.86 5.51 -3.19
CA GLY A 53 16.62 5.54 -4.64
C GLY A 53 15.15 5.77 -4.98
N ASN A 54 14.61 4.93 -5.86
CA ASN A 54 13.24 4.99 -6.37
C ASN A 54 12.28 4.04 -5.63
N ARG A 55 12.51 3.77 -4.34
CA ARG A 55 11.69 2.87 -3.51
C ARG A 55 10.92 3.60 -2.42
N LEU A 56 9.73 3.10 -2.14
CA LEU A 56 8.84 3.52 -1.07
C LEU A 56 8.49 2.34 -0.20
N SER A 57 8.65 2.48 1.12
CA SER A 57 8.05 1.53 2.05
C SER A 57 6.54 1.66 2.00
N ILE A 58 5.84 0.52 2.00
CA ILE A 58 4.39 0.46 2.05
C ILE A 58 3.92 -0.05 3.40
N GLN A 59 2.75 0.41 3.83
CA GLN A 59 2.15 0.03 5.10
C GLN A 59 0.66 -0.19 4.94
N LEU A 60 0.13 -1.18 5.64
CA LEU A 60 -1.30 -1.39 5.75
C LEU A 60 -1.83 -0.50 6.90
N VAL A 61 -2.56 0.55 6.56
CA VAL A 61 -3.02 1.56 7.53
C VAL A 61 -4.48 1.35 7.95
N GLN A 62 -5.26 0.63 7.14
CA GLN A 62 -6.63 0.25 7.43
C GLN A 62 -6.88 -1.20 7.03
N TYR A 63 -7.58 -1.94 7.89
CA TYR A 63 -8.10 -3.28 7.64
C TYR A 63 -9.15 -3.63 8.71
N PRO A 64 -10.02 -4.64 8.47
CA PRO A 64 -11.04 -5.05 9.44
C PRO A 64 -10.43 -5.60 10.72
N ARG A 65 -10.87 -5.09 11.88
CA ARG A 65 -10.43 -5.54 13.21
C ARG A 65 -10.90 -6.95 13.58
N THR A 66 -11.83 -7.50 12.80
CA THR A 66 -12.37 -8.86 12.91
C THR A 66 -11.38 -9.92 12.45
N LEU A 67 -10.30 -9.51 11.78
CA LEU A 67 -9.20 -10.38 11.34
C LEU A 67 -8.20 -10.59 12.48
N HIS A 68 -7.72 -11.84 12.62
CA HIS A 68 -6.73 -12.21 13.62
C HIS A 68 -5.31 -11.80 13.21
N ASN A 69 -5.02 -11.85 11.91
CA ASN A 69 -3.70 -11.52 11.38
C ASN A 69 -3.83 -11.00 9.95
N VAL A 70 -3.03 -9.99 9.62
CA VAL A 70 -2.97 -9.40 8.27
C VAL A 70 -1.52 -9.04 7.94
N VAL A 71 -1.02 -9.53 6.81
CA VAL A 71 0.37 -9.39 6.38
C VAL A 71 0.41 -8.98 4.91
N LEU A 72 1.24 -7.99 4.58
CA LEU A 72 1.52 -7.62 3.20
C LEU A 72 2.58 -8.54 2.60
N SER A 73 2.40 -8.96 1.36
CA SER A 73 3.41 -9.74 0.63
C SER A 73 4.66 -8.91 0.26
N PHE A 74 4.53 -7.58 0.27
CA PHE A 74 5.61 -6.63 -0.04
C PHE A 74 5.74 -5.60 1.08
N ASN A 75 6.97 -5.20 1.40
CA ASN A 75 7.25 -4.13 2.36
C ASN A 75 7.66 -2.82 1.67
N GLU A 76 7.98 -2.91 0.38
CA GLU A 76 8.41 -1.79 -0.44
C GLU A 76 7.89 -1.95 -1.88
N VAL A 77 7.71 -0.83 -2.55
CA VAL A 77 7.40 -0.74 -3.98
C VAL A 77 8.35 0.25 -4.63
N GLU A 78 8.64 0.03 -5.91
CA GLU A 78 9.35 1.03 -6.71
C GLU A 78 8.37 2.09 -7.21
N PHE A 79 8.83 3.31 -7.45
CA PHE A 79 8.00 4.38 -8.01
C PHE A 79 8.67 5.06 -9.21
N ILE A 80 7.84 5.57 -10.12
CA ILE A 80 8.26 6.38 -11.25
C ILE A 80 7.42 7.66 -11.23
N LEU A 81 8.10 8.82 -11.33
CA LEU A 81 7.46 10.12 -11.44
C LEU A 81 7.30 10.50 -12.91
N ARG A 82 6.12 11.00 -13.26
CA ARG A 82 5.84 11.66 -14.54
C ARG A 82 5.46 13.11 -14.25
N ARG A 83 6.12 14.03 -14.93
CA ARG A 83 5.72 15.44 -14.95
C ARG A 83 4.65 15.59 -16.02
N GLU A 84 3.56 16.26 -15.66
CA GLU A 84 2.57 16.74 -16.65
C GLU A 84 3.18 17.83 -17.53
#